data_AF-A0A0C2H1I1-F1
#
_entry.id   AF-A0A0C2H1I1-F1
#
_cell.length_a   1.000
_cell.length_b   1.000
_cell.length_c   1.000
_cell.angle_alpha   90.00
_cell.angle_beta   90.00
_cell.angle_gamma   90.00
#
_symmetry.space_group_name_H-M   'P 1'
#
loop_
_entity.id
_entity.type
_entity.pdbx_description
1 polymer ?
#
loop_
_entity_poly.entity_id
_entity_poly.type
_entity_poly.pdbx_seq_one_letter_code
_entity_poly.pdbx_strand_id
1 'polypeptide(L)'
;MQLRAISQIDGRGSNGRGWKYRSAIYGALGTVEIDDQIEAIRQVIKKYPFLDARRVSVFGWSYGGFAAALMVERAPEAFFKCAISVAPVANFQYYDATYSERYMGNADKAAYDASDITTNVSNFRKTHLLLVHGMYDG
;
A
#
# COMPACT_ATOMS: atom_id res chain seq x y z
N MET A 1 -17.18 -8.95 -22.72
CA MET A 1 -17.31 -8.55 -21.30
C MET A 1 -16.08 -9.07 -20.56
N GLN A 2 -15.21 -8.20 -20.04
CA GLN A 2 -14.08 -8.66 -19.19
C GLN A 2 -14.59 -8.83 -17.76
N LEU A 3 -14.63 -10.06 -17.27
CA LEU A 3 -14.95 -10.36 -15.87
C LEU A 3 -13.73 -10.05 -15.00
N ARG A 4 -13.92 -9.22 -13.97
CA ARG A 4 -12.93 -8.90 -12.94
C ARG A 4 -13.56 -9.05 -11.55
N ALA A 5 -12.78 -9.56 -10.61
CA ALA A 5 -13.14 -9.53 -9.19
C ALA A 5 -12.50 -8.30 -8.53
N ILE A 6 -13.22 -7.62 -7.66
CA ILE A 6 -12.73 -6.48 -6.89
C ILE A 6 -12.83 -6.85 -5.41
N SER A 7 -11.74 -6.65 -4.68
CA SER A 7 -11.67 -6.85 -3.23
C SER A 7 -11.17 -5.57 -2.57
N GLN A 8 -11.80 -5.18 -1.48
CA GLN A 8 -11.39 -4.10 -0.59
C GLN A 8 -11.36 -4.65 0.82
N ILE A 9 -10.26 -4.41 1.55
CA ILE A 9 -10.03 -4.99 2.86
C ILE A 9 -9.65 -3.86 3.82
N ASP A 10 -10.36 -3.76 4.93
CA ASP A 10 -9.98 -2.88 6.04
C ASP A 10 -8.91 -3.56 6.90
N GLY A 11 -7.65 -3.23 6.63
CA GLY A 11 -6.49 -3.69 7.40
C GLY A 11 -6.29 -2.90 8.69
N ARG A 12 -5.33 -3.33 9.52
CA ARG A 12 -4.89 -2.58 10.72
C ARG A 12 -4.54 -1.14 10.34
N GLY A 13 -4.84 -0.20 11.23
CA GLY A 13 -4.78 1.24 10.94
C GLY A 13 -6.11 1.85 10.48
N SER A 14 -7.04 1.06 9.95
CA SER A 14 -8.37 1.55 9.55
C SER A 14 -9.26 1.90 10.75
N ASN A 15 -10.31 2.68 10.48
CA ASN A 15 -11.26 3.19 11.48
C ASN A 15 -12.30 2.13 11.89
N GLY A 16 -13.14 2.46 12.87
CA GLY A 16 -14.31 1.64 13.24
C GLY A 16 -14.02 0.41 14.11
N ARG A 17 -12.76 0.18 14.52
CA ARG A 17 -12.34 -1.00 15.30
C ARG A 17 -11.59 -0.68 16.60
N GLY A 18 -11.70 0.56 17.08
CA GLY A 18 -11.10 1.02 18.32
C GLY A 18 -9.62 1.41 18.21
N TRP A 19 -9.09 2.04 19.27
CA TRP A 19 -7.76 2.64 19.28
C TRP A 19 -6.65 1.64 18.99
N LYS A 20 -6.64 0.47 19.66
CA LYS A 20 -5.60 -0.56 19.47
C LYS A 20 -5.47 -1.01 18.01
N TYR A 21 -6.58 -1.05 17.28
CA TYR A 21 -6.57 -1.43 15.86
C TYR A 21 -6.07 -0.29 14.97
N ARG A 22 -6.50 0.94 15.26
CA ARG A 22 -6.13 2.15 14.53
C ARG A 22 -4.67 2.56 14.76
N SER A 23 -4.18 2.46 15.98
CA SER A 23 -2.83 2.89 16.37
C SER A 23 -1.73 1.92 15.95
N ALA A 24 -2.08 0.80 15.32
CA ALA A 24 -1.12 -0.20 14.88
C ALA A 24 -0.12 0.31 13.84
N ILE A 25 -0.46 1.41 13.14
CA ILE A 25 0.39 2.08 12.16
C ILE A 25 1.12 3.31 12.71
N TYR A 26 0.92 3.65 14.00
CA TYR A 26 1.56 4.82 14.60
C TYR A 26 3.09 4.62 14.68
N GLY A 27 3.85 5.54 14.11
CA GLY A 27 5.29 5.46 13.95
C GLY A 27 5.75 4.37 12.97
N ALA A 28 4.83 3.82 12.17
CA ALA A 28 5.08 2.62 11.37
C ALA A 28 4.19 2.55 10.12
N LEU A 29 3.94 3.67 9.44
CA LEU A 29 3.23 3.65 8.16
C LEU A 29 3.97 2.77 7.14
N GLY A 30 3.23 2.02 6.33
CA GLY A 30 3.78 1.11 5.33
C GLY A 30 4.19 -0.26 5.87
N THR A 31 3.67 -0.66 7.04
CA THR A 31 4.05 -1.91 7.71
C THR A 31 2.89 -2.90 7.78
N VAL A 32 2.21 -2.95 8.92
CA VAL A 32 1.19 -3.93 9.26
C VAL A 32 -0.02 -3.90 8.33
N GLU A 33 -0.38 -2.72 7.83
CA GLU A 33 -1.49 -2.55 6.91
C GLU A 33 -1.16 -3.12 5.53
N ILE A 34 0.11 -3.08 5.12
CA ILE A 34 0.58 -3.65 3.85
C ILE A 34 0.59 -5.17 3.93
N ASP A 35 1.10 -5.71 5.05
CA ASP A 35 1.12 -7.15 5.31
C ASP A 35 -0.31 -7.71 5.36
N ASP A 36 -1.25 -6.99 5.98
CA ASP A 36 -2.66 -7.37 6.04
C ASP A 36 -3.29 -7.46 4.63
N GLN A 37 -3.00 -6.53 3.73
CA GLN A 37 -3.52 -6.58 2.36
C GLN A 37 -2.97 -7.80 1.59
N ILE A 38 -1.65 -8.01 1.64
CA ILE A 38 -1.00 -9.12 0.92
C ILE A 38 -1.55 -10.47 1.43
N GLU A 39 -1.68 -10.62 2.74
CA GLU A 39 -2.21 -11.84 3.35
C GLU A 39 -3.69 -12.05 3.04
N ALA A 40 -4.50 -10.99 3.12
CA ALA A 40 -5.91 -11.08 2.78
C ALA A 40 -6.13 -11.47 1.30
N ILE A 41 -5.32 -10.93 0.37
CA ILE A 41 -5.36 -11.33 -1.05
C ILE A 41 -5.03 -12.82 -1.20
N ARG A 42 -3.98 -13.32 -0.51
CA ARG A 42 -3.63 -14.75 -0.52
C ARG A 42 -4.78 -15.62 -0.03
N GLN A 43 -5.43 -15.23 1.07
CA GLN A 43 -6.56 -15.97 1.62
C GLN A 43 -7.78 -15.94 0.70
N VAL A 44 -8.08 -14.80 0.08
CA VAL A 44 -9.17 -14.66 -0.88
C VAL A 44 -8.94 -15.57 -2.09
N ILE A 45 -7.74 -15.55 -2.69
CA ILE A 45 -7.38 -16.43 -3.82
C ILE A 45 -7.50 -17.90 -3.42
N LYS A 46 -7.02 -18.28 -2.22
CA LYS A 46 -7.11 -19.65 -1.70
C LYS A 46 -8.55 -20.09 -1.48
N LYS A 47 -9.42 -19.18 -0.98
CA LYS A 47 -10.81 -19.48 -0.63
C LYS A 47 -11.71 -19.59 -1.85
N TYR A 48 -11.41 -18.88 -2.93
CA TYR A 48 -12.27 -18.79 -4.11
C TYR A 48 -11.54 -19.31 -5.37
N PRO A 49 -11.67 -20.60 -5.72
CA PRO A 49 -10.92 -21.24 -6.80
C PRO A 49 -11.16 -20.67 -8.21
N PHE A 50 -12.21 -19.87 -8.39
CA PHE A 50 -12.49 -19.18 -9.65
C PHE A 50 -11.62 -17.94 -9.87
N LEU A 51 -10.84 -17.51 -8.87
CA LEU A 51 -9.89 -16.40 -8.98
C LEU A 51 -8.55 -16.88 -9.55
N ASP A 52 -8.05 -16.20 -10.58
CA ASP A 52 -6.76 -16.53 -11.21
C ASP A 52 -5.60 -15.87 -10.45
N ALA A 53 -4.89 -16.68 -9.66
CA ALA A 53 -3.73 -16.25 -8.86
C ALA A 53 -2.59 -15.64 -9.68
N ARG A 54 -2.56 -15.85 -11.01
CA ARG A 54 -1.53 -15.29 -11.90
C ARG A 54 -1.89 -13.89 -12.40
N ARG A 55 -3.11 -13.42 -12.17
CA ARG A 55 -3.64 -12.13 -12.66
C ARG A 55 -4.14 -11.27 -11.50
N VAL A 56 -3.22 -10.91 -10.61
CA VAL A 56 -3.48 -10.02 -9.48
C VAL A 56 -2.98 -8.62 -9.82
N SER A 57 -3.83 -7.62 -9.60
CA SER A 57 -3.47 -6.20 -9.75
C SER A 57 -3.85 -5.41 -8.50
N VAL A 58 -3.05 -4.40 -8.17
CA VAL A 58 -3.35 -3.46 -7.08
C VAL A 58 -3.60 -2.06 -7.65
N PHE A 59 -4.55 -1.34 -7.06
CA PHE A 59 -4.89 0.03 -7.40
C PHE A 59 -5.10 0.82 -6.11
N GLY A 60 -4.63 2.06 -6.07
CA GLY A 60 -5.03 2.99 -5.03
C GLY A 60 -4.69 4.45 -5.34
N TRP A 61 -5.35 5.35 -4.62
CA TRP A 61 -5.15 6.80 -4.70
C TRP A 61 -4.75 7.35 -3.33
N SER A 62 -3.84 8.33 -3.29
CA SER A 62 -3.36 9.01 -2.10
C SER A 62 -2.63 8.00 -1.22
N TYR A 63 -3.05 7.81 0.03
CA TYR A 63 -2.53 6.73 0.88
C TYR A 63 -2.67 5.35 0.21
N GLY A 64 -3.73 5.13 -0.56
CA GLY A 64 -3.89 3.91 -1.35
C GLY A 64 -2.84 3.77 -2.46
N GLY A 65 -2.39 4.88 -3.05
CA GLY A 65 -1.31 4.88 -4.03
C GLY A 65 0.03 4.52 -3.39
N PHE A 66 0.29 5.08 -2.20
CA PHE A 66 1.42 4.72 -1.34
C PHE A 66 1.38 3.22 -0.98
N ALA A 67 0.24 2.73 -0.51
CA ALA A 67 0.06 1.33 -0.16
C ALA A 67 0.20 0.40 -1.38
N ALA A 68 -0.34 0.78 -2.53
CA ALA A 68 -0.21 0.00 -3.76
C ALA A 68 1.27 -0.15 -4.19
N ALA A 69 2.07 0.92 -4.06
CA ALA A 69 3.49 0.88 -4.33
C ALA A 69 4.24 -0.03 -3.35
N LEU A 70 4.00 0.11 -2.04
CA LEU A 70 4.64 -0.74 -1.03
C LEU A 70 4.22 -2.21 -1.13
N MET A 71 2.98 -2.51 -1.51
CA MET A 71 2.53 -3.87 -1.73
C MET A 71 3.35 -4.55 -2.83
N VAL A 72 3.71 -3.83 -3.91
CA VAL A 72 4.56 -4.38 -4.97
C VAL A 72 5.96 -4.70 -4.45
N GLU A 73 6.57 -3.80 -3.68
CA GLU A 73 7.93 -3.99 -3.16
C GLU A 73 8.01 -5.03 -2.04
N ARG A 74 6.97 -5.19 -1.22
CA ARG A 74 6.95 -6.12 -0.07
C ARG A 74 6.40 -7.51 -0.41
N ALA A 75 5.58 -7.63 -1.46
CA ALA A 75 5.10 -8.94 -1.89
C ALA A 75 6.23 -9.76 -2.53
N PRO A 76 6.09 -11.10 -2.61
CA PRO A 76 7.02 -11.91 -3.39
C PRO A 76 7.13 -11.39 -4.83
N GLU A 77 8.30 -11.60 -5.44
CA GLU A 77 8.56 -11.20 -6.81
C GLU A 77 7.44 -11.68 -7.76
N ALA A 78 7.00 -10.79 -8.64
CA ALA A 78 5.96 -11.04 -9.65
C ALA A 78 4.56 -11.45 -9.12
N PHE A 79 4.28 -11.23 -7.82
CA PHE A 79 2.96 -11.45 -7.21
C PHE A 79 1.88 -10.57 -7.85
N PHE A 80 2.17 -9.27 -8.02
CA PHE A 80 1.33 -8.36 -8.78
C PHE A 80 1.79 -8.32 -10.24
N LYS A 81 0.85 -8.41 -11.18
CA LYS A 81 1.14 -8.20 -12.61
C LYS A 81 1.09 -6.73 -12.99
N CYS A 82 0.15 -6.00 -12.40
CA CYS A 82 -0.01 -4.58 -12.62
C CYS A 82 -0.23 -3.86 -11.28
N ALA A 83 0.27 -2.64 -11.19
CA ALA A 83 0.01 -1.73 -10.09
C ALA A 83 -0.35 -0.35 -10.65
N ILE A 84 -1.37 0.26 -10.08
CA ILE A 84 -1.76 1.64 -10.40
C ILE A 84 -1.66 2.45 -9.11
N SER A 85 -0.72 3.39 -9.08
CA SER A 85 -0.47 4.26 -7.94
C SER A 85 -0.81 5.69 -8.33
N VAL A 86 -1.88 6.24 -7.73
CA VAL A 86 -2.38 7.58 -8.04
C VAL A 86 -2.09 8.52 -6.88
N ALA A 87 -1.48 9.67 -7.15
CA ALA A 87 -1.07 10.67 -6.17
C ALA A 87 -0.47 10.09 -4.87
N PRO A 88 0.49 9.15 -4.93
CA PRO A 88 1.05 8.56 -3.72
C PRO A 88 1.82 9.60 -2.91
N VAL A 89 1.73 9.53 -1.58
CA VAL A 89 2.77 10.12 -0.74
C VAL A 89 4.03 9.27 -0.93
N ALA A 90 5.04 9.85 -1.58
CA ALA A 90 6.27 9.11 -1.88
C ALA A 90 7.19 9.01 -0.65
N ASN A 91 7.24 10.07 0.16
CA ASN A 91 8.04 10.16 1.36
C ASN A 91 7.35 11.10 2.37
N PHE A 92 7.07 10.59 3.57
CA PHE A 92 6.37 11.33 4.62
C PHE A 92 7.19 12.46 5.26
N GLN A 93 8.51 12.52 5.04
CA GLN A 93 9.34 13.66 5.45
C GLN A 93 8.99 14.94 4.67
N TYR A 94 8.44 14.80 3.46
CA TYR A 94 8.02 15.93 2.62
C TYR A 94 6.52 16.19 2.64
N TYR A 95 5.77 15.42 3.43
CA TYR A 95 4.32 15.59 3.55
C TYR A 95 3.97 16.57 4.68
N ASP A 96 2.70 16.98 4.76
CA ASP A 96 2.30 18.01 5.71
C ASP A 96 2.56 17.59 7.17
N ALA A 97 2.94 18.57 8.00
CA ALA A 97 3.29 18.33 9.39
C ALA A 97 2.12 17.78 10.21
N THR A 98 0.88 18.21 9.92
CA THR A 98 -0.28 17.77 10.71
C THR A 98 -0.52 16.27 10.55
N TYR A 99 -0.41 15.76 9.32
CA TYR A 99 -0.53 14.34 9.05
C TYR A 99 0.69 13.56 9.55
N SER A 100 1.90 13.99 9.16
CA SER A 100 3.13 13.28 9.49
C SER A 100 3.37 13.22 11.00
N GLU A 101 3.20 14.31 11.75
CA GLU A 101 3.36 14.28 13.22
C GLU A 101 2.27 13.43 13.90
N ARG A 102 1.05 13.42 13.37
CA ARG A 102 -0.05 12.63 13.94
C ARG A 102 0.17 11.13 13.81
N TYR A 103 0.72 10.68 12.68
CA TYR A 103 0.84 9.26 12.36
C TYR A 103 2.26 8.71 12.51
N MET A 104 3.29 9.51 12.26
CA MET A 104 4.70 9.14 12.42
C MET A 104 5.31 9.75 13.68
N GLY A 105 4.90 10.97 14.06
CA GLY A 105 5.41 11.64 15.26
C GLY A 105 6.95 11.74 15.27
N ASN A 106 7.54 11.49 16.44
CA ASN A 106 8.99 11.42 16.63
C ASN A 106 9.57 10.02 16.32
N ALA A 107 8.98 9.27 15.38
CA ALA A 107 9.56 8.02 14.94
C ALA A 107 10.99 8.22 14.43
N ASP A 108 11.80 7.16 14.54
CA ASP A 108 13.19 7.22 14.13
C ASP A 108 13.32 7.33 12.59
N LYS A 109 14.53 7.66 12.15
CA LYS A 109 14.82 7.75 10.72
C LYS A 109 14.50 6.44 9.98
N ALA A 110 14.71 5.29 10.63
CA ALA A 110 14.47 3.99 10.03
C ALA A 110 12.98 3.76 9.70
N ALA A 111 12.06 4.23 10.54
CA ALA A 111 10.63 4.18 10.27
C ALA A 111 10.22 5.08 9.10
N TYR A 112 10.77 6.29 9.03
CA TYR A 112 10.55 7.17 7.86
C TYR A 112 11.13 6.56 6.58
N ASP A 113 12.36 6.04 6.63
CA ASP A 113 13.02 5.39 5.51
C ASP A 113 12.24 4.14 5.04
N ALA A 114 11.68 3.36 5.96
CA ALA A 114 10.85 2.19 5.65
C ALA A 114 9.52 2.56 4.97
N SER A 115 9.04 3.79 5.17
CA SER A 115 7.85 4.35 4.51
C SER A 115 8.18 5.10 3.21
N ASP A 116 9.45 5.18 2.79
CA ASP A 116 9.84 5.84 1.55
C ASP A 116 9.82 4.86 0.37
N ILE A 117 8.84 5.05 -0.53
CA ILE A 117 8.62 4.16 -1.69
C ILE A 117 9.60 4.40 -2.84
N THR A 118 10.52 5.36 -2.70
CA THR A 118 11.52 5.71 -3.73
C THR A 118 12.85 4.99 -3.52
N THR A 119 13.06 4.39 -2.34
CA THR A 119 14.35 3.81 -1.95
C THR A 119 14.57 2.38 -2.45
N ASN A 120 13.50 1.58 -2.49
CA ASN A 120 13.52 0.22 -3.04
C ASN A 120 12.50 0.13 -4.19
N VAL A 121 13.01 -0.12 -5.40
CA VAL A 121 12.20 -0.21 -6.63
C VAL A 121 12.48 -1.48 -7.41
N SER A 122 12.99 -2.51 -6.72
CA SER A 122 13.49 -3.72 -7.36
C SER A 122 12.36 -4.56 -7.96
N ASN A 123 11.22 -4.64 -7.29
CA ASN A 123 10.06 -5.42 -7.74
C ASN A 123 9.26 -4.70 -8.86
N PHE A 124 9.36 -3.39 -8.99
CA PHE A 124 8.76 -2.67 -10.13
C PHE A 124 9.34 -3.09 -11.49
N ARG A 125 10.54 -3.71 -11.55
CA ARG A 125 11.07 -4.27 -12.81
C ARG A 125 10.28 -5.48 -13.32
N LYS A 126 9.48 -6.11 -12.46
CA LYS A 126 8.67 -7.31 -12.77
C LYS A 126 7.17 -7.04 -12.77
N THR A 127 6.78 -5.79 -12.51
CA THR A 127 5.39 -5.36 -12.36
C THR A 127 5.12 -4.21 -13.33
N HIS A 128 4.02 -4.26 -14.08
CA HIS A 128 3.62 -3.12 -14.89
C HIS A 128 3.06 -2.01 -14.00
N LEU A 129 3.85 -0.97 -13.75
CA LEU A 129 3.44 0.19 -12.95
C LEU A 129 2.84 1.29 -13.84
N LEU A 130 1.66 1.78 -13.46
CA LEU A 130 1.11 3.05 -13.91
C LEU A 130 1.12 4.03 -12.74
N LEU A 131 1.98 5.05 -12.83
CA LEU A 131 2.02 6.17 -11.89
C LEU A 131 1.20 7.33 -12.46
N VAL A 132 0.31 7.90 -11.65
CA VAL A 132 -0.55 9.02 -12.03
C VAL A 132 -0.45 10.10 -10.96
N HIS A 133 -0.32 11.37 -11.36
CA HIS A 133 -0.30 12.50 -10.43
C HIS A 133 -0.92 13.73 -11.10
N GLY A 134 -1.67 14.53 -10.35
CA GLY A 134 -2.20 15.80 -10.83
C GLY A 134 -1.14 16.89 -10.77
N MET A 135 -0.91 17.64 -11.84
CA MET A 135 0.13 18.69 -11.82
C MET A 135 -0.15 19.85 -10.86
N TYR A 136 -1.40 19.98 -10.41
CA TYR A 136 -1.85 21.02 -9.49
C TYR A 136 -2.30 20.44 -8.13
N ASP A 137 -1.78 19.27 -7.77
CA ASP A 137 -1.91 18.73 -6.41
C ASP A 137 -1.06 19.58 -5.45
N GLY A 138 -1.62 20.04 -4.34
CA GLY A 138 -1.04 21.09 -3.49
C GLY A 138 -1.32 20.91 -2.01
#